data_AF-A0A9D2EG52-F1
#
_entry.id   AF-A0A9D2EG52-F1
#
_cell.length_a   1.000
_cell.length_b   1.000
_cell.length_c   1.000
_cell.angle_alpha   90.00
_cell.angle_beta   90.00
_cell.angle_gamma   90.00
#
_symmetry.space_group_name_H-M   'P 1'
#
loop_
_entity.id
_entity.type
_entity.pdbx_description
1 polymer ?
#
loop_
_entity_poly.entity_id
_entity_poly.type
_entity_poly.pdbx_seq_one_letter_code
_entity_poly.pdbx_strand_id
1 'polypeptide(L)'
;MNVQKLVTTVAAVAAGFAANKLLAAGWKAITGHEPPTGDPDDGEISIGELVVFAAVSGAVVAFARTFATRGAAKWMESGDKTAIEKD
;
A
#
# COMPACT_ATOMS: atom_id res chain seq x y z
N MET A 1 21.77 16.76 9.37
CA MET A 1 20.68 15.86 8.95
C MET A 1 19.54 16.04 9.93
N ASN A 2 18.41 16.60 9.49
CA ASN A 2 17.36 17.07 10.39
C ASN A 2 16.65 15.86 11.04
N VAL A 3 16.37 15.93 12.35
CA VAL A 3 15.75 14.82 13.10
C VAL A 3 14.42 14.37 12.49
N GLN A 4 13.69 15.31 11.88
CA GLN A 4 12.46 15.03 11.13
C GLN A 4 12.69 14.06 9.97
N LYS A 5 13.75 14.27 9.16
CA LYS A 5 14.07 13.37 8.05
C LYS A 5 14.45 11.98 8.55
N LEU A 6 15.10 11.88 9.70
CA LEU A 6 15.48 10.60 10.29
C LEU A 6 14.24 9.83 10.76
N VAL A 7 13.34 10.49 11.49
CA VAL A 7 12.09 9.89 11.97
C VAL A 7 11.19 9.46 10.81
N THR A 8 11.03 10.30 9.80
CA THR A 8 10.21 9.95 8.62
C THR A 8 10.81 8.79 7.84
N THR A 9 12.14 8.74 7.72
CA THR A 9 12.83 7.64 7.03
C THR A 9 12.64 6.32 7.79
N VAL A 10 12.85 6.33 9.10
CA VAL A 10 12.66 5.13 9.94
C VAL A 10 11.21 4.66 9.90
N ALA A 11 10.25 5.58 9.98
CA ALA A 11 8.83 5.25 9.87
C ALA A 11 8.48 4.66 8.49
N ALA A 12 9.02 5.21 7.40
CA ALA A 12 8.80 4.68 6.05
C ALA A 12 9.37 3.26 5.89
N VAL A 13 10.56 3.01 6.43
CA VAL A 13 11.19 1.67 6.42
C VAL A 13 10.34 0.67 7.21
N ALA A 14 9.91 1.04 8.43
CA ALA A 14 9.07 0.18 9.26
C ALA A 14 7.71 -0.12 8.60
N ALA A 15 7.09 0.90 8.01
CA ALA A 15 5.84 0.75 7.25
C ALA A 15 6.02 -0.16 6.04
N GLY A 16 7.12 -0.01 5.29
CA GLY A 16 7.45 -0.87 4.15
C GLY A 16 7.64 -2.33 4.57
N PHE A 17 8.30 -2.59 5.70
CA PHE A 17 8.48 -3.95 6.22
C PHE A 17 7.14 -4.58 6.62
N ALA A 18 6.29 -3.83 7.33
CA ALA A 18 4.96 -4.30 7.72
C ALA A 18 4.06 -4.57 6.50
N ALA A 19 4.07 -3.67 5.52
CA ALA A 19 3.29 -3.81 4.28
C ALA A 19 3.68 -5.07 3.50
N ASN A 20 4.99 -5.31 3.32
CA ASN A 20 5.48 -6.52 2.64
C ASN A 20 5.02 -7.80 3.36
N LYS A 21 5.08 -7.81 4.70
CA LYS A 21 4.67 -8.97 5.49
C LYS A 21 3.17 -9.25 5.40
N LEU A 22 2.35 -8.19 5.40
CA LEU A 22 0.90 -8.31 5.20
C LEU A 22 0.55 -8.80 3.80
N LEU A 23 1.23 -8.29 2.77
CA LEU A 23 1.05 -8.74 1.39
C LEU A 23 1.41 -10.22 1.23
N ALA A 24 2.59 -10.63 1.73
CA ALA A 24 3.02 -12.03 1.68
C ALA A 24 2.06 -12.97 2.42
N ALA A 25 1.63 -12.58 3.63
CA ALA A 25 0.69 -13.37 4.41
C ALA A 25 -0.70 -13.44 3.77
N GLY A 26 -1.21 -12.32 3.25
CA GLY A 26 -2.50 -12.25 2.58
C GLY A 26 -2.52 -13.08 1.30
N TRP A 27 -1.45 -13.02 0.52
CA TRP A 27 -1.32 -13.82 -0.70
C TRP A 27 -1.24 -15.30 -0.39
N LYS A 28 -0.33 -15.69 0.52
CA LYS A 28 -0.19 -17.08 0.95
C LYS A 28 -1.46 -17.65 1.56
N ALA A 29 -2.27 -16.84 2.24
CA ALA A 29 -3.55 -17.30 2.78
C ALA A 29 -4.60 -17.59 1.69
N ILE A 30 -4.56 -16.89 0.56
CA ILE A 30 -5.53 -17.02 -0.53
C ILE A 30 -5.07 -18.07 -1.54
N THR A 31 -3.80 -18.04 -1.94
CA THR A 31 -3.26 -18.93 -2.99
C THR A 31 -2.53 -20.15 -2.44
N GLY A 32 -2.06 -20.10 -1.18
CA GLY A 32 -1.31 -21.19 -0.55
C GLY A 32 0.21 -21.11 -0.73
N HIS A 33 0.71 -20.19 -1.55
CA HIS A 33 2.13 -20.00 -1.88
C HIS A 33 2.53 -18.52 -1.84
N GLU A 34 3.83 -18.24 -1.91
CA GLU A 34 4.33 -16.86 -1.87
C GLU A 34 3.84 -16.05 -3.07
N PRO A 35 3.64 -14.73 -2.92
CA PRO A 35 3.23 -13.87 -4.02
C PRO A 35 4.25 -13.93 -5.15
N PRO A 36 3.80 -14.03 -6.41
CA PRO A 36 4.70 -14.03 -7.55
C PRO A 36 5.48 -12.72 -7.52
N THR A 37 6.77 -12.82 -7.23
CA THR A 37 7.70 -11.74 -7.51
C THR A 37 7.76 -11.64 -9.02
N GLY A 38 7.58 -10.45 -9.60
CA GLY A 38 7.63 -10.23 -11.05
C GLY A 38 9.02 -10.45 -11.67
N ASP A 39 9.80 -11.36 -11.08
CA ASP A 39 11.09 -11.80 -11.54
C ASP A 39 10.87 -12.82 -12.66
N PRO A 40 11.22 -12.49 -13.91
CA PRO A 40 11.01 -13.38 -15.05
C PRO A 40 11.86 -14.66 -14.99
N ASP A 41 12.84 -14.73 -14.09
CA ASP A 41 13.69 -15.90 -13.87
C ASP A 41 13.10 -16.92 -12.87
N ASP A 42 11.98 -16.61 -12.22
CA ASP A 42 11.21 -17.60 -11.48
C ASP A 42 10.40 -18.47 -12.47
N GLY A 43 11.09 -19.45 -13.05
CA GLY A 43 10.58 -20.34 -14.08
C GLY A 43 9.38 -21.21 -13.68
N GLU A 44 8.91 -21.13 -12.43
CA GLU A 44 7.72 -21.84 -11.94
C GLU A 44 6.42 -20.99 -12.01
N ILE A 45 6.52 -19.68 -12.27
CA ILE A 45 5.33 -18.80 -12.29
C ILE A 45 4.65 -18.86 -13.67
N SER A 46 3.39 -19.27 -13.70
CA SER A 46 2.59 -19.23 -14.93
C SER A 46 2.24 -17.79 -15.34
N ILE A 47 2.26 -17.50 -16.65
CA ILE A 47 1.84 -16.19 -17.19
C ILE A 47 0.41 -15.82 -16.76
N GLY A 48 -0.48 -16.80 -16.63
CA GLY A 48 -1.85 -16.58 -16.15
C GLY A 48 -1.89 -16.06 -14.72
N GLU A 49 -1.05 -16.60 -13.83
CA GLU A 49 -0.96 -16.18 -12.44
C GLU A 49 -0.36 -14.77 -12.30
N LEU A 50 0.65 -14.44 -13.11
CA LEU A 50 1.19 -13.08 -13.23
C LEU A 50 0.10 -12.07 -13.64
N VAL A 51 -0.72 -12.40 -14.63
CA VAL A 51 -1.81 -11.52 -15.10
C VAL A 51 -2.86 -11.32 -14.00
N VAL A 52 -3.23 -12.39 -13.29
CA VAL A 52 -4.18 -12.29 -12.17
C VAL A 52 -3.60 -11.47 -11.03
N PHE A 53 -2.35 -11.71 -10.64
CA PHE A 53 -1.66 -10.92 -9.61
C PHE A 53 -1.59 -9.45 -9.98
N ALA A 54 -1.24 -9.14 -11.23
CA ALA A 54 -1.17 -7.77 -11.72
C ALA A 54 -2.55 -7.09 -11.71
N ALA A 55 -3.61 -7.79 -12.14
CA ALA A 55 -4.97 -7.26 -12.12
C ALA A 55 -5.46 -6.98 -10.69
N VAL A 56 -5.25 -7.92 -9.76
CA VAL A 56 -5.62 -7.76 -8.34
C VAL A 56 -4.82 -6.63 -7.70
N SER A 57 -3.50 -6.62 -7.90
CA SER A 57 -2.62 -5.56 -7.38
C SER A 57 -3.02 -4.18 -7.90
N GLY A 58 -3.30 -4.07 -9.22
CA GLY A 58 -3.77 -2.83 -9.83
C GLY A 58 -5.11 -2.36 -9.23
N ALA A 59 -6.05 -3.27 -9.02
CA ALA A 59 -7.35 -2.97 -8.39
C ALA A 59 -7.18 -2.48 -6.94
N VAL A 60 -6.34 -3.15 -6.15
CA VAL A 60 -6.05 -2.77 -4.76
C VAL A 60 -5.40 -1.39 -4.69
N VAL A 61 -4.43 -1.08 -5.56
CA VAL A 61 -3.77 0.23 -5.60
C VAL A 61 -4.75 1.33 -5.99
N ALA A 62 -5.59 1.09 -7.01
CA ALA A 62 -6.61 2.05 -7.42
C ALA A 62 -7.63 2.32 -6.28
N PHE A 63 -8.03 1.26 -5.57
CA PHE A 63 -8.89 1.36 -4.41
C PHE A 63 -8.24 2.15 -3.28
N ALA A 64 -7.00 1.81 -2.90
CA ALA A 64 -6.24 2.50 -1.87
C ALA A 64 -6.07 3.98 -2.19
N ARG A 65 -5.75 4.34 -3.44
CA ARG A 65 -5.64 5.74 -3.87
C ARG A 65 -6.97 6.47 -3.77
N THR A 66 -8.08 5.83 -4.15
CA THR A 66 -9.42 6.41 -4.07
C THR A 66 -9.82 6.65 -2.61
N PHE A 67 -9.54 5.70 -1.72
CA PHE A 67 -9.80 5.85 -0.29
C PHE A 67 -8.89 6.88 0.37
N ALA A 68 -7.60 6.90 0.03
CA ALA A 68 -6.65 7.88 0.55
C ALA A 68 -7.03 9.31 0.11
N THR A 69 -7.38 9.51 -1.16
CA THR A 69 -7.81 10.82 -1.67
C THR A 69 -9.14 11.27 -1.07
N ARG A 70 -10.14 10.38 -0.96
CA ARG A 70 -11.42 10.69 -0.30
C ARG A 70 -11.29 10.93 1.20
N GLY A 71 -10.46 10.12 1.87
CA GLY A 71 -10.16 10.25 3.29
C GLY A 71 -9.43 11.55 3.58
N ALA A 72 -8.40 11.87 2.79
CA ALA A 72 -7.68 13.14 2.87
C ALA A 72 -8.60 14.33 2.60
N ALA A 73 -9.47 14.25 1.59
CA ALA A 73 -10.45 15.31 1.31
C ALA A 73 -11.40 15.53 2.50
N LYS A 74 -11.93 14.47 3.10
CA LYS A 74 -12.76 14.59 4.31
C LYS A 74 -12.00 15.13 5.51
N TRP A 75 -10.76 14.70 5.70
CA TRP A 75 -9.94 15.12 6.83
C TRP A 75 -9.52 16.59 6.72
N MET A 76 -9.17 17.03 5.50
CA MET A 76 -8.93 18.43 5.17
C MET A 76 -10.19 19.28 5.30
N GLU A 77 -11.36 18.80 4.84
CA GLU A 77 -12.62 19.51 5.00
C GLU A 77 -13.04 19.63 6.49
N SER A 78 -12.75 18.62 7.32
CA SER A 78 -12.96 18.72 8.78
C SER A 78 -11.92 19.60 9.48
N GLY A 79 -10.68 19.64 8.97
CA GLY A 79 -9.65 20.57 9.44
C GLY A 79 -9.95 22.01 9.09
N ASP A 80 -10.58 22.25 7.93
CA ASP A 80 -11.01 23.57 7.48
C ASP A 80 -12.23 24.06 8.30
N LYS A 81 -13.23 23.19 8.54
CA LYS A 81 -14.38 23.50 9.41
C LYS A 81 -14.00 23.83 10.86
N THR A 82 -12.92 23.23 11.38
CA THR A 82 -12.45 23.52 12.76
C THR A 82 -11.57 24.77 12.85
N ALA A 83 -11.02 25.25 11.73
CA ALA A 83 -10.29 26.51 11.68
C ALA A 83 -11.23 27.72 11.55
N ILE A 84 -12.33 27.60 10.79
CA ILE A 84 -13.31 28.68 10.57
C ILE A 84 -14.33 28.88 11.72
N GLU A 85 -14.49 27.91 12.63
CA GLU A 85 -15.37 28.05 13.81
C GLU A 85 -14.68 28.79 14.98
N LYS A 86 -13.38 29.07 14.86
CA LYS A 86 -12.57 29.62 15.97
C LYS A 86 -12.29 31.12 15.87
N ASP A 87 -12.90 31.82 14.92
CA ASP A 87 -12.82 33.29 14.73
C ASP A 87 -14.14 33.99 15.07
#